data_AF-A0A2P8Q1A7-F1
#
_entry.id   AF-A0A2P8Q1A7-F1
#
_cell.length_a   1.000
_cell.length_b   1.000
_cell.length_c   1.000
_cell.angle_alpha   90.00
_cell.angle_beta   90.00
_cell.angle_gamma   90.00
#
_symmetry.space_group_name_H-M   'P 1'
#
loop_
_entity.id
_entity.type
_entity.pdbx_description
1 polymer ?
#
loop_
_entity_poly.entity_id
_entity_poly.type
_entity_poly.pdbx_seq_one_letter_code
_entity_poly.pdbx_strand_id
1 'polypeptide(L)'
;MAHTQNQTMRRVLRREVAGTIGLLTDEQDFTAMRRRYRTFAFDDHTNYLRQVEALLRTLASEGGHTTVALFDPEEYAEFCAEHALDPDTASSRTRFTAELATTGATVPYEGQSLDTLVPDLIDEAVRRATWEYATTLLARIGNCASCGEDIGRAAFQRASDLLVRILQSSGPGERHIVCSVSTEPEPLVAVLRTDDDQHGTPHLDEGAALEFTTVLALGIATRSAGGLVMRTTASDATDRVYGWRLRGEELEPLTAGEVFDAYCTDVESGDLVSPESGVDYCAPPDLGDDGRSTAHTH
;
A
#
# COMPACT_ATOMS: atom_id res chain seq x y z
N MET A 1 8.15 7.48 50.23
CA MET A 1 6.84 7.91 49.70
C MET A 1 6.99 8.75 48.42
N ALA A 2 7.81 9.81 48.38
CA ALA A 2 8.03 10.61 47.16
C ALA A 2 8.71 9.84 46.00
N HIS A 3 9.64 8.91 46.29
CA HIS A 3 10.34 8.14 45.25
C HIS A 3 9.43 7.12 44.55
N THR A 4 8.51 6.50 45.30
CA THR A 4 7.49 5.58 44.79
C THR A 4 6.46 6.31 43.94
N GLN A 5 5.97 7.47 44.37
CA GLN A 5 5.06 8.31 43.58
C GLN A 5 5.67 8.77 42.26
N ASN A 6 6.95 9.13 42.24
CA ASN A 6 7.64 9.56 41.02
C ASN A 6 7.81 8.39 40.01
N GLN A 7 8.05 7.17 40.49
CA GLN A 7 8.03 5.97 39.65
C GLN A 7 6.63 5.66 39.11
N THR A 8 5.57 5.86 39.89
CA THR A 8 4.19 5.68 39.44
C THR A 8 3.81 6.72 38.37
N MET A 9 4.18 7.99 38.56
CA MET A 9 3.92 9.06 37.59
C MET A 9 4.68 8.85 36.27
N ARG A 10 5.96 8.48 36.32
CA ARG A 10 6.73 8.14 35.11
C ARG A 10 6.15 6.94 34.36
N ARG A 11 5.62 5.95 35.09
CA ARG A 11 4.94 4.80 34.49
C ARG A 11 3.66 5.22 33.79
N VAL A 12 2.84 6.08 34.40
CA VAL A 12 1.61 6.61 33.78
C VAL A 12 1.96 7.40 32.51
N LEU A 13 2.92 8.32 32.57
CA LEU A 13 3.34 9.10 31.41
C LEU A 13 3.87 8.23 30.27
N ARG A 14 4.60 7.14 30.56
CA ARG A 14 5.05 6.20 29.52
C ARG A 14 3.92 5.49 28.79
N ARG A 15 2.75 5.32 29.40
CA ARG A 15 1.56 4.75 28.75
C ARG A 15 0.91 5.72 27.77
N GLU A 16 1.09 7.02 28.01
CA GLU A 16 0.55 8.08 27.16
C GLU A 16 1.49 8.41 25.99
N VAL A 17 2.67 7.77 25.92
CA VAL A 17 3.63 7.96 24.82
C VAL A 17 3.35 6.94 23.73
N ALA A 18 3.07 7.46 22.52
CA ALA A 18 3.17 6.69 21.30
C ALA A 18 4.62 6.71 20.78
N GLY A 19 5.10 5.60 20.24
CA GLY A 19 6.47 5.48 19.73
C GLY A 19 6.55 4.69 18.44
N THR A 20 7.65 4.88 17.71
CA THR A 20 7.93 4.17 16.45
C THR A 20 9.23 3.40 16.56
N ILE A 21 9.25 2.17 16.04
CA ILE A 21 10.44 1.34 15.94
C ILE A 21 10.76 1.13 14.46
N GLY A 22 11.97 1.50 14.04
CA GLY A 22 12.49 1.13 12.73
C GLY A 22 12.94 -0.33 12.70
N LEU A 23 12.45 -1.09 11.73
CA LEU A 23 12.70 -2.52 11.58
C LEU A 23 13.41 -2.82 10.26
N LEU A 24 14.53 -3.55 10.36
CA LEU A 24 15.22 -4.15 9.22
C LEU A 24 14.57 -5.52 8.94
N THR A 25 13.71 -5.59 7.93
CA THR A 25 12.86 -6.76 7.67
C THR A 25 13.61 -7.91 7.00
N ASP A 26 14.63 -7.63 6.20
CA ASP A 26 15.44 -8.64 5.51
C ASP A 26 16.91 -8.69 5.98
N GLU A 27 17.56 -9.80 5.62
CA GLU A 27 18.93 -10.10 6.04
C GLU A 27 19.99 -9.24 5.29
N GLN A 28 19.69 -8.80 4.06
CA GLN A 28 20.62 -8.01 3.26
C GLN A 28 20.78 -6.62 3.87
N ASP A 29 19.67 -5.97 4.21
CA ASP A 29 19.64 -4.66 4.84
C ASP A 29 20.25 -4.70 6.24
N PHE A 30 19.93 -5.73 7.01
CA PHE A 30 20.58 -5.97 8.30
C PHE A 30 22.10 -6.08 8.17
N THR A 31 22.56 -6.83 7.16
CA THR A 31 23.99 -7.02 6.89
C THR A 31 24.65 -5.73 6.43
N ALA A 32 23.96 -4.92 5.62
CA ALA A 32 24.43 -3.62 5.17
C ALA A 32 24.66 -2.68 6.36
N MET A 33 23.68 -2.56 7.27
CA MET A 33 23.80 -1.79 8.50
C MET A 33 24.97 -2.25 9.36
N ARG A 34 25.09 -3.56 9.60
CA ARG A 34 26.17 -4.15 10.41
C ARG A 34 27.56 -3.90 9.81
N ARG A 35 27.69 -3.97 8.48
CA ARG A 35 28.98 -3.76 7.81
C ARG A 35 29.39 -2.29 7.78
N ARG A 36 28.42 -1.38 7.60
CA ARG A 36 28.65 0.06 7.45
C ARG A 36 28.86 0.77 8.79
N TYR A 37 28.16 0.35 9.86
CA TYR A 37 28.09 1.10 11.13
C TYR A 37 28.48 0.24 12.34
N ARG A 38 29.58 0.59 13.01
CA ARG A 38 30.16 -0.21 14.10
C ARG A 38 29.32 -0.19 15.38
N THR A 39 28.56 0.87 15.60
CA THR A 39 27.67 1.01 16.77
C THR A 39 26.37 0.23 16.62
N PHE A 40 26.10 -0.36 15.45
CA PHE A 40 25.00 -1.31 15.24
C PHE A 40 25.47 -2.71 15.66
N ALA A 41 25.47 -2.95 16.97
CA ALA A 41 26.09 -4.13 17.60
C ALA A 41 25.13 -5.35 17.68
N PHE A 42 24.44 -5.68 16.58
CA PHE A 42 23.67 -6.91 16.46
C PHE A 42 24.45 -7.94 15.64
N ASP A 43 24.45 -9.20 16.10
CA ASP A 43 25.29 -10.25 15.53
C ASP A 43 24.64 -11.05 14.41
N ASP A 44 23.32 -11.17 14.44
CA ASP A 44 22.55 -12.06 13.58
C ASP A 44 21.12 -11.54 13.42
N HIS A 45 20.56 -11.67 12.22
CA HIS A 45 19.26 -11.09 11.86
C HIS A 45 18.11 -11.79 12.59
N THR A 46 18.14 -13.11 12.70
CA THR A 46 17.10 -13.87 13.44
C THR A 46 17.10 -13.48 14.92
N ASN A 47 18.27 -13.32 15.53
CA ASN A 47 18.39 -12.82 16.89
C ASN A 47 17.89 -11.38 17.04
N TYR A 48 18.21 -10.51 16.09
CA TYR A 48 17.72 -9.13 16.06
C TYR A 48 16.19 -9.08 16.04
N LEU A 49 15.53 -9.80 15.12
CA LEU A 49 14.07 -9.85 15.05
C LEU A 49 13.45 -10.34 16.36
N ARG A 50 13.97 -11.41 16.96
CA ARG A 50 13.48 -11.90 18.27
C ARG A 50 13.61 -10.86 19.39
N GLN A 51 14.69 -10.09 19.41
CA GLN A 51 14.87 -9.03 20.41
C GLN A 51 13.91 -7.86 20.18
N VAL A 52 13.68 -7.47 18.92
CA VAL A 52 12.69 -6.44 18.57
C VAL A 52 11.28 -6.90 18.94
N GLU A 53 10.92 -8.15 18.65
CA GLU A 53 9.62 -8.70 19.05
C GLU A 53 9.42 -8.70 20.58
N ALA A 54 10.44 -9.11 21.34
CA ALA A 54 10.40 -9.07 22.80
C ALA A 54 10.23 -7.63 23.34
N LEU A 55 10.87 -6.64 22.68
CA LEU A 55 10.70 -5.24 23.00
C LEU A 55 9.27 -4.75 22.69
N LEU A 56 8.74 -5.06 21.51
CA LEU A 56 7.37 -4.72 21.10
C LEU A 56 6.33 -5.29 22.08
N ARG A 57 6.45 -6.57 22.43
CA ARG A 57 5.59 -7.23 23.43
C ARG A 57 5.67 -6.53 24.80
N THR A 58 6.86 -6.09 25.20
CA THR A 58 7.05 -5.36 26.45
C THR A 58 6.32 -4.01 26.40
N LEU A 59 6.52 -3.23 25.34
CA LEU A 59 5.87 -1.92 25.15
C LEU A 59 4.33 -2.03 25.10
N ALA A 60 3.82 -3.03 24.39
CA ALA A 60 2.38 -3.32 24.34
C ALA A 60 1.83 -3.69 25.72
N SER A 61 2.54 -4.54 26.49
CA SER A 61 2.12 -4.91 27.86
C SER A 61 2.12 -3.73 28.84
N GLU A 62 2.95 -2.72 28.57
CA GLU A 62 2.97 -1.50 29.36
C GLU A 62 1.82 -0.57 28.99
N GLY A 63 1.14 -0.78 27.86
CA GLY A 63 0.00 -0.01 27.37
C GLY A 63 0.39 1.12 26.41
N GLY A 64 1.60 1.08 25.84
CA GLY A 64 2.05 2.05 24.86
C GLY A 64 1.59 1.71 23.44
N HIS A 65 1.17 2.72 22.68
CA HIS A 65 0.88 2.59 21.25
C HIS A 65 2.20 2.59 20.47
N THR A 66 2.54 1.47 19.84
CA THR A 66 3.79 1.34 19.08
C THR A 66 3.46 1.15 17.61
N THR A 67 4.09 1.95 16.75
CA THR A 67 4.12 1.71 15.31
C THR A 67 5.47 1.13 14.91
N VAL A 68 5.48 0.35 13.84
CA VAL A 68 6.70 -0.20 13.26
C VAL A 68 6.85 0.39 11.87
N ALA A 69 8.04 0.89 11.57
CA ALA A 69 8.38 1.48 10.29
C ALA A 69 9.44 0.63 9.59
N LEU A 70 9.37 0.52 8.27
CA LEU A 70 10.42 -0.12 7.48
C LEU A 70 11.67 0.76 7.56
N PHE A 71 12.81 0.18 7.94
CA PHE A 71 14.08 0.90 8.01
C PHE A 71 14.95 0.49 6.83
N ASP A 72 15.05 1.36 5.83
CA ASP A 72 15.94 1.17 4.68
C ASP A 72 17.35 1.76 4.99
N PRO A 73 18.44 0.98 4.88
CA PRO A 73 19.80 1.45 5.14
C PRO A 73 20.34 2.47 4.13
N GLU A 74 19.84 2.48 2.90
CA GLU A 74 20.19 3.42 1.84
C GLU A 74 19.50 4.77 2.07
N GLU A 75 18.19 4.77 2.32
CA GLU A 75 17.45 5.98 2.71
C GLU A 75 18.04 6.60 3.99
N TYR A 76 18.44 5.76 4.96
CA TYR A 76 19.11 6.24 6.18
C TYR A 76 20.43 6.97 5.87
N ALA A 77 21.22 6.44 4.93
CA ALA A 77 22.49 7.04 4.54
C ALA A 77 22.28 8.37 3.82
N GLU A 78 21.28 8.45 2.94
CA GLU A 78 20.87 9.69 2.27
C GLU A 78 20.40 10.73 3.27
N PHE A 79 19.49 10.36 4.17
CA PHE A 79 19.01 11.22 5.25
C PHE A 79 20.16 11.80 6.08
N CYS A 80 21.13 10.96 6.47
CA CYS A 80 22.29 11.42 7.24
C CYS A 80 23.17 12.38 6.43
N ALA A 81 23.35 12.11 5.13
CA ALA A 81 24.14 12.99 4.25
C ALA A 81 23.47 14.36 4.07
N GLU A 82 22.17 14.39 3.82
CA GLU A 82 21.39 15.62 3.67
C GLU A 82 21.39 16.48 4.94
N HIS A 83 21.30 15.83 6.10
CA HIS A 83 21.23 16.50 7.40
C HIS A 83 22.58 16.68 8.09
N ALA A 84 23.68 16.32 7.42
CA ALA A 84 25.05 16.34 7.95
C ALA A 84 25.19 15.66 9.32
N LEU A 85 24.55 14.49 9.47
CA LEU A 85 24.59 13.67 10.67
C LEU A 85 25.67 12.58 10.57
N ASP A 86 26.23 12.18 11.71
CA ASP A 86 27.09 10.98 11.77
C ASP A 86 26.21 9.72 11.73
N PRO A 87 26.26 8.91 10.66
CA PRO A 87 25.40 7.75 10.52
C PRO A 87 25.77 6.60 11.47
N ASP A 88 26.96 6.60 12.08
CA ASP A 88 27.36 5.57 13.05
C ASP A 88 27.02 5.94 14.50
N THR A 89 25.87 6.58 14.73
CA THR A 89 25.37 6.89 16.08
C THR A 89 23.95 6.42 16.31
N ALA A 90 23.64 6.00 17.54
CA ALA A 90 22.28 5.65 17.92
C ALA A 90 21.33 6.86 17.82
N SER A 91 21.81 8.08 18.10
CA SER A 91 21.00 9.29 17.99
C SER A 91 20.58 9.59 16.55
N SER A 92 21.44 9.36 15.56
CA SER A 92 21.09 9.55 14.14
C SER A 92 20.04 8.53 13.70
N ARG A 93 20.21 7.25 14.08
CA ARG A 93 19.20 6.21 13.83
C ARG A 93 17.84 6.56 14.45
N THR A 94 17.81 7.03 15.70
CA THR A 94 16.56 7.46 16.35
C THR A 94 15.93 8.66 15.65
N ARG A 95 16.73 9.61 15.15
CA ARG A 95 16.20 10.75 14.36
C ARG A 95 15.59 10.29 13.05
N PHE A 96 16.23 9.35 12.36
CA PHE A 96 15.68 8.77 11.14
C PHE A 96 14.40 7.96 11.42
N THR A 97 14.34 7.19 12.51
CA THR A 97 13.08 6.54 12.93
C THR A 97 11.96 7.54 13.22
N ALA A 98 12.29 8.72 13.76
CA ALA A 98 11.32 9.78 13.96
C ALA A 98 10.86 10.42 12.64
N GLU A 99 11.74 10.52 11.64
CA GLU A 99 11.37 10.92 10.27
C GLU A 99 10.41 9.90 9.65
N LEU A 100 10.76 8.61 9.69
CA LEU A 100 9.93 7.51 9.21
C LEU A 100 8.54 7.46 9.86
N ALA A 101 8.41 7.91 11.11
CA ALA A 101 7.11 7.99 11.77
C ALA A 101 6.13 8.97 11.09
N THR A 102 6.65 9.89 10.27
CA THR A 102 5.86 10.91 9.56
C THR A 102 5.82 10.69 8.06
N THR A 103 6.90 10.17 7.49
CA THR A 103 7.11 10.06 6.04
C THR A 103 7.41 8.65 5.57
N GLY A 104 7.50 7.66 6.45
CA GLY A 104 7.79 6.28 6.09
C GLY A 104 6.53 5.43 5.88
N ALA A 105 6.75 4.19 5.46
CA ALA A 105 5.75 3.12 5.55
C ALA A 105 5.67 2.63 7.00
N THR A 106 4.48 2.71 7.61
CA THR A 106 4.31 2.34 9.02
C THR A 106 3.05 1.52 9.25
N VAL A 107 3.17 0.49 10.08
CA VAL A 107 2.03 -0.31 10.53
C VAL A 107 1.90 -0.27 12.06
N PRO A 108 0.67 -0.27 12.61
CA PRO A 108 0.47 -0.37 14.05
C PRO A 108 0.85 -1.76 14.57
N TYR A 109 1.49 -1.81 15.73
CA TYR A 109 1.71 -3.05 16.46
C TYR A 109 0.55 -3.30 17.43
N GLU A 110 -0.21 -4.36 17.20
CA GLU A 110 -1.41 -4.74 17.94
C GLU A 110 -1.21 -6.02 18.79
N GLY A 111 0.03 -6.53 18.86
CA GLY A 111 0.39 -7.73 19.63
C GLY A 111 0.60 -8.99 18.80
N GLN A 112 0.52 -8.90 17.47
CA GLN A 112 0.85 -9.96 16.52
C GLN A 112 2.34 -10.36 16.58
N SER A 113 2.70 -11.51 15.98
CA SER A 113 4.11 -11.90 15.80
C SER A 113 4.74 -11.13 14.64
N LEU A 114 6.08 -11.09 14.60
CA LEU A 114 6.77 -10.49 13.46
C LEU A 114 6.51 -11.24 12.14
N ASP A 115 6.27 -12.55 12.19
CA ASP A 115 5.91 -13.33 10.99
C ASP A 115 4.61 -12.87 10.33
N THR A 116 3.70 -12.23 11.09
CA THR A 116 2.48 -11.61 10.56
C THR A 116 2.70 -10.14 10.24
N LEU A 117 3.40 -9.40 11.11
CA LEU A 117 3.64 -7.96 10.95
C LEU A 117 4.52 -7.60 9.75
N VAL A 118 5.57 -8.40 9.50
CA VAL A 118 6.58 -8.09 8.48
C VAL A 118 5.99 -8.11 7.07
N PRO A 119 5.19 -9.12 6.66
CA PRO A 119 4.46 -9.07 5.40
C PRO A 119 3.61 -7.81 5.25
N ASP A 120 2.79 -7.47 6.27
CA ASP A 120 1.93 -6.27 6.23
C ASP A 120 2.76 -4.97 6.06
N LEU A 121 3.92 -4.89 6.72
CA LEU A 121 4.81 -3.75 6.61
C LEU A 121 5.48 -3.65 5.22
N ILE A 122 5.84 -4.79 4.62
CA ILE A 122 6.39 -4.83 3.27
C ILE A 122 5.32 -4.41 2.26
N ASP A 123 4.11 -4.94 2.39
CA ASP A 123 2.97 -4.56 1.55
C ASP A 123 2.71 -3.06 1.63
N GLU A 124 2.75 -2.47 2.83
CA GLU A 124 2.64 -1.03 3.04
C GLU A 124 3.76 -0.24 2.36
N ALA A 125 5.00 -0.73 2.42
CA ALA A 125 6.14 -0.09 1.78
C ALA A 125 6.04 -0.11 0.25
N VAL A 126 5.65 -1.25 -0.32
CA VAL A 126 5.41 -1.39 -1.77
C VAL A 126 4.29 -0.46 -2.22
N ARG A 127 3.21 -0.40 -1.44
CA ARG A 127 2.07 0.49 -1.69
C ARG A 127 2.50 1.96 -1.77
N ARG A 128 3.25 2.39 -0.76
CA ARG A 128 3.76 3.75 -0.68
C ARG A 128 4.70 4.08 -1.84
N ALA A 129 5.65 3.19 -2.14
CA ALA A 129 6.58 3.37 -3.25
C ALA A 129 5.86 3.48 -4.61
N THR A 130 4.83 2.65 -4.81
CA THR A 130 3.97 2.67 -6.00
C THR A 130 3.25 4.01 -6.14
N TRP A 131 2.66 4.50 -5.05
CA TRP A 131 2.01 5.81 -5.03
C TRP A 131 2.97 6.96 -5.33
N GLU A 132 4.14 6.99 -4.70
CA GLU A 132 5.16 8.04 -4.89
C GLU A 132 5.70 8.05 -6.33
N TYR A 133 5.95 6.86 -6.90
CA TYR A 133 6.37 6.71 -8.29
C TYR A 133 5.29 7.18 -9.26
N ALA A 134 4.05 6.71 -9.11
CA ALA A 134 2.93 7.10 -9.98
C ALA A 134 2.64 8.60 -9.91
N THR A 135 2.69 9.18 -8.72
CA THR A 135 2.53 10.63 -8.50
C THR A 135 3.64 11.41 -9.22
N THR A 136 4.88 10.95 -9.12
CA THR A 136 6.02 11.56 -9.81
C THR A 136 5.86 11.51 -11.33
N LEU A 137 5.37 10.40 -11.87
CA LEU A 137 5.11 10.27 -13.31
C LEU A 137 3.98 11.20 -13.76
N LEU A 138 2.85 11.23 -13.05
CA LEU A 138 1.73 12.12 -13.37
C LEU A 138 2.17 13.60 -13.38
N ALA A 139 2.96 14.02 -12.40
CA ALA A 139 3.47 15.39 -12.32
C ALA A 139 4.39 15.77 -13.50
N ARG A 140 5.01 14.79 -14.17
CA ARG A 140 5.91 15.02 -15.32
C ARG A 140 5.20 15.13 -16.66
N ILE A 141 3.93 14.72 -16.76
CA ILE A 141 3.17 14.75 -18.03
C ILE A 141 2.91 16.18 -18.49
N GLY A 142 2.56 17.07 -17.56
CA GLY A 142 2.31 18.49 -17.82
C GLY A 142 0.94 18.77 -18.46
N ASN A 143 0.86 19.90 -19.16
CA ASN A 143 -0.40 20.44 -19.67
C ASN A 143 -0.67 19.99 -21.12
N CYS A 144 -1.95 19.78 -21.43
CA CYS A 144 -2.42 19.52 -22.77
C CYS A 144 -2.12 20.70 -23.70
N ALA A 145 -1.50 20.41 -24.84
CA ALA A 145 -1.08 21.44 -25.81
C ALA A 145 -2.26 22.15 -26.49
N SER A 146 -3.45 21.52 -26.55
CA SER A 146 -4.63 22.08 -27.24
C SER A 146 -5.52 22.94 -26.33
N CYS A 147 -5.75 22.51 -25.08
CA CYS A 147 -6.66 23.21 -24.15
C CYS A 147 -5.96 23.82 -22.92
N GLY A 148 -4.68 23.50 -22.69
CA GLY A 148 -3.90 24.02 -21.55
C GLY A 148 -4.21 23.36 -20.20
N GLU A 149 -5.10 22.37 -20.16
CA GLU A 149 -5.46 21.64 -18.94
C GLU A 149 -4.31 20.74 -18.46
N ASP A 150 -4.14 20.64 -17.14
CA ASP A 150 -3.22 19.70 -16.51
C ASP A 150 -3.74 18.26 -16.70
N ILE A 151 -3.00 17.46 -17.49
CA ILE A 151 -3.40 16.11 -17.87
C ILE A 151 -3.45 15.20 -16.64
N GLY A 152 -2.48 15.32 -15.73
CA GLY A 152 -2.42 14.49 -14.53
C GLY A 152 -3.61 14.73 -13.61
N ARG A 153 -3.98 16.01 -13.42
CA ARG A 153 -5.15 16.39 -12.63
C ARG A 153 -6.46 15.93 -13.26
N ALA A 154 -6.61 16.07 -14.58
CA ALA A 154 -7.80 15.62 -15.30
C ALA A 154 -7.96 14.09 -15.21
N ALA A 155 -6.88 13.34 -15.41
CA ALA A 155 -6.86 11.89 -15.29
C ALA A 155 -7.16 11.42 -13.86
N PHE A 156 -6.65 12.11 -12.84
CA PHE A 156 -6.95 11.79 -11.44
C PHE A 156 -8.43 11.98 -11.10
N GLN A 157 -9.05 13.07 -11.57
CA GLN A 157 -10.49 13.29 -11.41
C GLN A 157 -11.28 12.16 -12.08
N ARG A 158 -10.90 11.79 -13.31
CA ARG A 158 -11.56 10.71 -14.05
C ARG A 158 -11.43 9.35 -13.34
N ALA A 159 -10.23 9.03 -12.86
CA ALA A 159 -9.97 7.81 -12.09
C ALA A 159 -10.81 7.76 -10.80
N SER A 160 -10.93 8.90 -10.10
CA SER A 160 -11.76 9.02 -8.89
C SER A 160 -13.23 8.74 -9.20
N ASP A 161 -13.76 9.34 -10.27
CA ASP A 161 -15.15 9.16 -10.71
C ASP A 161 -15.41 7.70 -11.13
N LEU A 162 -14.44 7.02 -11.75
CA LEU A 162 -14.51 5.59 -12.07
C LEU A 162 -14.50 4.72 -10.81
N LEU A 163 -13.62 4.99 -9.84
CA LEU A 163 -13.55 4.25 -8.59
C LEU A 163 -14.89 4.30 -7.83
N VAL A 164 -15.48 5.49 -7.72
CA VAL A 164 -16.79 5.66 -7.06
C VAL A 164 -17.86 4.80 -7.73
N ARG A 165 -17.89 4.76 -9.06
CA ARG A 165 -18.85 3.92 -9.81
C ARG A 165 -18.62 2.43 -9.58
N ILE A 166 -17.36 1.98 -9.58
CA ILE A 166 -17.03 0.57 -9.30
C ILE A 166 -17.53 0.17 -7.92
N LEU A 167 -17.25 1.00 -6.90
CA LEU A 167 -17.70 0.76 -5.53
C LEU A 167 -19.23 0.78 -5.40
N GLN A 168 -19.93 1.61 -6.16
CA GLN A 168 -21.40 1.67 -6.17
C GLN A 168 -22.06 0.54 -6.96
N SER A 169 -21.35 -0.04 -7.94
CA SER A 169 -21.89 -1.07 -8.83
C SER A 169 -22.02 -2.45 -8.18
N SER A 170 -21.32 -2.66 -7.06
CA SER A 170 -21.26 -3.93 -6.35
C SER A 170 -22.24 -3.95 -5.18
N GLY A 171 -22.88 -5.11 -4.96
CA GLY A 171 -23.76 -5.34 -3.80
C GLY A 171 -23.00 -5.29 -2.46
N PRO A 172 -23.69 -5.49 -1.33
CA PRO A 172 -23.04 -5.58 -0.01
C PRO A 172 -22.05 -6.75 0.04
N GLY A 173 -21.02 -6.65 0.89
CA GLY A 173 -19.95 -7.65 1.01
C GLY A 173 -18.54 -7.07 0.86
N GLU A 174 -17.57 -7.91 1.18
CA GLU A 174 -16.15 -7.60 1.02
C GLU A 174 -15.80 -7.48 -0.46
N ARG A 175 -14.97 -6.50 -0.79
CA ARG A 175 -14.50 -6.28 -2.16
C ARG A 175 -12.99 -6.24 -2.17
N HIS A 176 -12.41 -6.97 -3.09
CA HIS A 176 -10.99 -6.95 -3.38
C HIS A 176 -10.80 -6.52 -4.83
N ILE A 177 -10.29 -5.32 -5.03
CA ILE A 177 -10.13 -4.69 -6.34
C ILE A 177 -8.64 -4.57 -6.64
N VAL A 178 -8.23 -5.08 -7.80
CA VAL A 178 -6.84 -5.01 -8.27
C VAL A 178 -6.83 -4.21 -9.57
N CYS A 179 -6.04 -3.15 -9.62
CA CYS A 179 -5.75 -2.39 -10.84
C CYS A 179 -4.32 -2.66 -11.25
N SER A 180 -4.11 -3.00 -12.52
CA SER A 180 -2.79 -3.14 -13.13
C SER A 180 -2.69 -2.24 -14.35
N VAL A 181 -1.62 -1.45 -14.41
CA VAL A 181 -1.32 -0.56 -15.53
C VAL A 181 0.07 -0.89 -16.06
N SER A 182 0.16 -1.08 -17.37
CA SER A 182 1.43 -1.34 -18.05
C SER A 182 2.29 -0.08 -18.03
N THR A 183 3.44 -0.17 -17.39
CA THR A 183 4.47 0.86 -17.33
C THR A 183 5.83 0.24 -17.61
N GLU A 184 6.82 1.06 -17.99
CA GLU A 184 8.21 0.62 -18.05
C GLU A 184 8.92 1.02 -16.75
N PRO A 185 9.80 0.16 -16.18
CA PRO A 185 10.21 -1.17 -16.68
C PRO A 185 9.21 -2.30 -16.36
N GLU A 186 8.39 -2.14 -15.33
CA GLU A 186 7.44 -3.15 -14.82
C GLU A 186 6.04 -2.54 -14.67
N PRO A 187 4.96 -3.34 -14.73
CA PRO A 187 3.60 -2.85 -14.51
C PRO A 187 3.42 -2.36 -13.07
N LEU A 188 2.68 -1.26 -12.89
CA LEU A 188 2.21 -0.86 -11.57
C LEU A 188 0.93 -1.61 -11.23
N VAL A 189 0.88 -2.10 -9.99
CA VAL A 189 -0.28 -2.80 -9.44
C VAL A 189 -0.69 -2.11 -8.15
N ALA A 190 -1.97 -1.80 -8.02
CA ALA A 190 -2.56 -1.27 -6.79
C ALA A 190 -3.73 -2.15 -6.37
N VAL A 191 -3.86 -2.34 -5.05
CA VAL A 191 -4.87 -3.21 -4.45
C VAL A 191 -5.71 -2.40 -3.48
N LEU A 192 -7.03 -2.48 -3.65
CA LEU A 192 -7.99 -1.85 -2.78
C LEU A 192 -8.92 -2.89 -2.18
N ARG A 193 -8.98 -2.93 -0.84
CA ARG A 193 -9.93 -3.75 -0.09
C ARG A 193 -10.99 -2.85 0.53
N THR A 194 -12.24 -3.30 0.48
CA THR A 194 -13.34 -2.69 1.23
C THR A 194 -13.98 -3.76 2.08
N ASP A 195 -14.02 -3.52 3.38
CA ASP A 195 -14.65 -4.43 4.33
C ASP A 195 -15.94 -3.79 4.82
N ASP A 196 -17.01 -4.57 4.97
CA ASP A 196 -18.17 -4.11 5.73
C ASP A 196 -17.79 -4.16 7.21
N ASP A 197 -17.78 -3.03 7.92
CA ASP A 197 -17.53 -3.04 9.35
C ASP A 197 -18.65 -3.80 10.10
N GLN A 198 -18.48 -4.02 11.41
CA GLN A 198 -19.48 -4.73 12.24
C GLN A 198 -20.87 -4.06 12.26
N HIS A 199 -21.02 -2.85 11.71
CA HIS A 199 -22.27 -2.09 11.59
C HIS A 199 -22.79 -2.01 10.15
N GLY A 200 -22.13 -2.65 9.17
CA GLY A 200 -22.50 -2.63 7.76
C GLY A 200 -22.12 -1.33 7.04
N THR A 201 -21.23 -0.52 7.61
CA THR A 201 -20.61 0.63 6.92
C THR A 201 -19.33 0.17 6.23
N PRO A 202 -19.19 0.35 4.91
CA PRO A 202 -17.94 0.03 4.21
C PRO A 202 -16.78 0.83 4.80
N HIS A 203 -15.78 0.15 5.34
CA HIS A 203 -14.51 0.74 5.70
C HIS A 203 -13.60 0.71 4.46
N LEU A 204 -13.10 1.88 4.10
CA LEU A 204 -12.19 2.09 2.99
C LEU A 204 -10.91 2.69 3.55
N ASP A 205 -9.78 2.01 3.34
CA ASP A 205 -8.48 2.60 3.62
C ASP A 205 -8.24 3.76 2.63
N GLU A 206 -8.21 4.99 3.16
CA GLU A 206 -8.02 6.21 2.35
C GLU A 206 -6.67 6.21 1.62
N GLY A 207 -5.62 5.65 2.22
CA GLY A 207 -4.29 5.54 1.61
C GLY A 207 -4.30 4.56 0.44
N ALA A 208 -4.89 3.38 0.62
CA ALA A 208 -5.06 2.41 -0.46
C ALA A 208 -5.95 2.97 -1.59
N ALA A 209 -7.03 3.68 -1.25
CA ALA A 209 -7.89 4.30 -2.25
C ALA A 209 -7.15 5.39 -3.05
N LEU A 210 -6.29 6.17 -2.41
CA LEU A 210 -5.47 7.19 -3.05
C LEU A 210 -4.42 6.57 -3.98
N GLU A 211 -3.69 5.56 -3.53
CA GLU A 211 -2.74 4.81 -4.37
C GLU A 211 -3.46 4.22 -5.59
N PHE A 212 -4.55 3.48 -5.37
CA PHE A 212 -5.35 2.87 -6.43
C PHE A 212 -5.80 3.90 -7.47
N THR A 213 -6.34 5.02 -7.01
CA THR A 213 -6.78 6.11 -7.89
C THR A 213 -5.61 6.70 -8.67
N THR A 214 -4.44 6.82 -8.05
CA THR A 214 -3.23 7.37 -8.68
C THR A 214 -2.71 6.43 -9.78
N VAL A 215 -2.68 5.11 -9.55
CA VAL A 215 -2.28 4.12 -10.56
C VAL A 215 -3.26 4.10 -11.74
N LEU A 216 -4.56 4.09 -11.47
CA LEU A 216 -5.58 4.17 -12.53
C LEU A 216 -5.46 5.48 -13.33
N ALA A 217 -5.25 6.61 -12.64
CA ALA A 217 -5.04 7.91 -13.27
C ALA A 217 -3.80 7.91 -14.18
N LEU A 218 -2.71 7.27 -13.75
CA LEU A 218 -1.51 7.13 -14.57
C LEU A 218 -1.84 6.39 -15.87
N GLY A 219 -2.54 5.26 -15.79
CA GLY A 219 -2.93 4.50 -16.99
C GLY A 219 -3.80 5.30 -17.96
N ILE A 220 -4.71 6.10 -17.43
CA ILE A 220 -5.56 7.02 -18.22
C ILE A 220 -4.69 8.10 -18.89
N ALA A 221 -3.84 8.76 -18.12
CA ALA A 221 -3.02 9.88 -18.58
C ALA A 221 -2.00 9.47 -19.65
N THR A 222 -1.42 8.28 -19.52
CA THR A 222 -0.44 7.73 -20.48
C THR A 222 -1.08 6.92 -21.59
N ARG A 223 -2.38 6.64 -21.51
CA ARG A 223 -3.12 5.71 -22.39
C ARG A 223 -2.46 4.32 -22.43
N SER A 224 -1.87 3.92 -21.31
CA SER A 224 -1.25 2.61 -21.16
C SER A 224 -2.31 1.51 -21.17
N ALA A 225 -1.94 0.34 -21.68
CA ALA A 225 -2.77 -0.84 -21.50
C ALA A 225 -2.89 -1.17 -20.01
N GLY A 226 -4.09 -1.48 -19.55
CA GLY A 226 -4.32 -1.85 -18.15
C GLY A 226 -5.57 -2.70 -17.99
N GLY A 227 -5.72 -3.26 -16.81
CA GLY A 227 -6.84 -4.10 -16.43
C GLY A 227 -7.26 -3.79 -15.00
N LEU A 228 -8.54 -3.99 -14.72
CA LEU A 228 -9.11 -3.90 -13.39
C LEU A 228 -9.92 -5.15 -13.14
N VAL A 229 -9.71 -5.76 -11.98
CA VAL A 229 -10.43 -6.95 -11.53
C VAL A 229 -11.04 -6.65 -10.17
N MET A 230 -12.29 -7.05 -9.97
CA MET A 230 -12.97 -6.98 -8.68
C MET A 230 -13.48 -8.36 -8.31
N ARG A 231 -13.05 -8.86 -7.15
CA ARG A 231 -13.65 -10.00 -6.46
C ARG A 231 -14.59 -9.48 -5.39
N THR A 232 -15.81 -9.98 -5.36
CA THR A 232 -16.76 -9.74 -4.27
C THR A 232 -16.99 -11.02 -3.49
N THR A 233 -16.84 -10.96 -2.18
CA THR A 233 -17.01 -12.09 -1.26
C THR A 233 -18.14 -11.78 -0.28
N ALA A 234 -19.07 -12.72 -0.12
CA ALA A 234 -20.20 -12.59 0.79
C ALA A 234 -20.45 -13.91 1.52
N SER A 235 -20.79 -13.83 2.81
CA SER A 235 -20.80 -14.98 3.73
C SER A 235 -21.70 -16.16 3.30
N ASP A 236 -22.73 -15.89 2.49
CA ASP A 236 -23.74 -16.87 2.05
C ASP A 236 -23.82 -17.00 0.51
N ALA A 237 -22.82 -16.51 -0.23
CA ALA A 237 -22.80 -16.57 -1.69
C ALA A 237 -21.45 -17.05 -2.24
N THR A 238 -21.49 -17.61 -3.44
CA THR A 238 -20.28 -17.90 -4.23
C THR A 238 -19.57 -16.60 -4.55
N ASP A 239 -18.25 -16.59 -4.44
CA ASP A 239 -17.44 -15.45 -4.79
C ASP A 239 -17.64 -15.11 -6.26
N ARG A 240 -17.73 -13.81 -6.58
CA ARG A 240 -17.89 -13.35 -7.96
C ARG A 240 -16.71 -12.52 -8.37
N VAL A 241 -16.23 -12.76 -9.58
CA VAL A 241 -15.13 -12.02 -10.18
C VAL A 241 -15.64 -11.28 -11.41
N TYR A 242 -15.31 -10.00 -11.47
CA TYR A 242 -15.63 -9.07 -12.54
C TYR A 242 -14.34 -8.47 -13.08
N GLY A 243 -14.29 -8.17 -14.37
CA GLY A 243 -13.10 -7.58 -14.98
C GLY A 243 -13.43 -6.48 -15.98
N TRP A 244 -12.54 -5.50 -16.07
CA TRP A 244 -12.57 -4.43 -17.05
C TRP A 244 -11.19 -4.25 -17.67
N ARG A 245 -11.16 -3.80 -18.91
CA ARG A 245 -9.95 -3.41 -19.63
C ARG A 245 -9.89 -1.88 -19.73
N LEU A 246 -8.75 -1.30 -19.40
CA LEU A 246 -8.53 0.12 -19.59
C LEU A 246 -8.24 0.41 -21.06
N ARG A 247 -9.08 1.24 -21.68
CA ARG A 247 -8.92 1.74 -23.05
C ARG A 247 -9.09 3.25 -23.06
N GLY A 248 -7.99 3.97 -23.23
CA GLY A 248 -8.00 5.42 -23.13
C GLY A 248 -8.43 5.88 -21.74
N GLU A 249 -9.58 6.54 -21.65
CA GLU A 249 -10.14 7.07 -20.39
C GLU A 249 -11.32 6.22 -19.84
N GLU A 250 -11.57 5.07 -20.45
CA GLU A 250 -12.73 4.22 -20.17
C GLU A 250 -12.34 2.81 -19.72
N LEU A 251 -13.21 2.22 -18.91
CA LEU A 251 -13.14 0.84 -18.46
C LEU A 251 -14.15 0.01 -19.25
N GLU A 252 -13.66 -0.69 -20.27
CA GLU A 252 -14.49 -1.57 -21.09
C GLU A 252 -14.73 -2.89 -20.35
N PRO A 253 -15.98 -3.38 -20.27
CA PRO A 253 -16.29 -4.61 -19.55
C PRO A 253 -15.67 -5.84 -20.24
N LEU A 254 -15.03 -6.72 -19.46
CA LEU A 254 -14.60 -8.02 -19.93
C LEU A 254 -15.76 -9.01 -19.94
N THR A 255 -15.77 -9.91 -20.90
CA THR A 255 -16.69 -11.05 -20.90
C THR A 255 -16.32 -12.04 -19.81
N ALA A 256 -17.29 -12.84 -19.34
CA ALA A 256 -17.03 -13.90 -18.36
C ALA A 256 -15.90 -14.86 -18.79
N GLY A 257 -15.80 -15.14 -20.10
CA GLY A 257 -14.72 -15.96 -20.67
C GLY A 257 -13.35 -15.27 -20.58
N GLU A 258 -13.26 -13.97 -20.88
CA GLU A 258 -12.00 -13.23 -20.74
C GLU A 258 -11.54 -13.14 -19.28
N VAL A 259 -12.46 -12.99 -18.33
CA VAL A 259 -12.14 -12.99 -16.89
C VAL A 259 -11.66 -14.37 -16.45
N PHE A 260 -12.33 -15.43 -16.90
CA PHE A 260 -11.92 -16.82 -16.63
C PHE A 260 -10.52 -17.11 -17.17
N ASP A 261 -10.26 -16.76 -18.44
CA ASP A 261 -8.96 -17.00 -19.08
C ASP A 261 -7.84 -16.24 -18.35
N ALA A 262 -8.09 -15.01 -17.90
CA ALA A 262 -7.13 -14.22 -17.13
C ALA A 262 -6.80 -14.87 -15.77
N TYR A 263 -7.78 -15.43 -15.07
CA TYR A 263 -7.57 -16.11 -13.77
C TYR A 263 -6.95 -17.49 -13.89
N CYS A 264 -7.14 -18.15 -15.04
CA CYS A 264 -6.56 -19.46 -15.32
C CYS A 264 -5.20 -19.35 -16.01
N THR A 265 -4.57 -18.17 -16.02
CA THR A 265 -3.24 -17.95 -16.60
C THR A 265 -2.31 -17.40 -15.53
N ASP A 266 -1.19 -18.07 -15.31
CA ASP A 266 -0.16 -17.61 -14.38
C ASP A 266 0.49 -16.32 -14.89
N VAL A 267 0.59 -15.31 -14.03
CA VAL A 267 1.06 -13.96 -14.41
C VAL A 267 2.54 -13.94 -14.78
N GLU A 268 3.37 -14.80 -14.20
CA GLU A 268 4.82 -14.83 -14.48
C GLU A 268 5.18 -15.72 -15.66
N SER A 269 4.59 -16.92 -15.74
CA SER A 269 4.93 -17.95 -16.73
C SER A 269 4.00 -17.97 -17.95
N GLY A 270 2.77 -17.47 -17.81
CA GLY A 270 1.71 -17.62 -18.82
C GLY A 270 1.13 -19.04 -18.89
N ASP A 271 1.51 -19.93 -17.97
CA ASP A 271 1.01 -21.30 -17.93
C ASP A 271 -0.44 -21.37 -17.43
N LEU A 272 -1.15 -22.42 -17.85
CA LEU A 272 -2.54 -22.62 -17.41
C LEU A 272 -2.60 -23.11 -15.97
N VAL A 273 -3.35 -22.39 -15.15
CA VAL A 273 -3.66 -22.72 -13.76
C VAL A 273 -5.08 -23.26 -13.68
N SER A 274 -5.30 -24.24 -12.79
CA SER A 274 -6.65 -24.76 -12.56
C SER A 274 -7.56 -23.66 -11.99
N PRO A 275 -8.81 -23.54 -12.46
CA PRO A 275 -9.73 -22.56 -11.92
C PRO A 275 -10.00 -22.80 -10.43
N GLU A 276 -10.09 -21.72 -9.66
CA GLU A 276 -10.44 -21.78 -8.25
C GLU A 276 -11.87 -22.31 -8.05
N SER A 277 -12.03 -23.28 -7.15
CA SER A 277 -13.35 -23.83 -6.83
C SER A 277 -14.17 -22.84 -6.00
N GLY A 278 -15.44 -22.64 -6.37
CA GLY A 278 -16.33 -21.74 -5.62
C GLY A 278 -16.24 -20.27 -6.04
N VAL A 279 -15.77 -20.01 -7.27
CA VAL A 279 -15.71 -18.68 -7.88
C VAL A 279 -16.51 -18.65 -9.19
N ASP A 280 -17.42 -17.68 -9.30
CA ASP A 280 -18.21 -17.38 -10.49
C ASP A 280 -17.58 -16.22 -11.28
N TYR A 281 -17.08 -16.51 -12.48
CA TYR A 281 -16.57 -15.51 -13.41
C TYR A 281 -17.72 -14.85 -14.16
N CYS A 282 -17.92 -13.55 -13.94
CA CYS A 282 -19.09 -12.82 -14.39
C CYS A 282 -18.72 -11.69 -15.34
N ALA A 283 -19.64 -11.35 -16.24
CA ALA A 283 -19.58 -10.04 -16.89
C ALA A 283 -19.84 -8.94 -15.83
N PRO A 284 -19.05 -7.86 -15.81
CA PRO A 284 -19.22 -6.78 -14.86
C PRO A 284 -20.55 -6.03 -15.05
N PRO A 285 -21.06 -5.38 -13.99
CA PRO A 285 -22.12 -4.39 -14.14
C PRO A 285 -21.66 -3.24 -15.02
N ASP A 286 -22.60 -2.64 -15.75
CA ASP A 286 -22.34 -1.40 -16.49
C ASP A 286 -22.04 -0.27 -15.50
N LEU A 287 -20.88 0.36 -15.65
CA LEU A 287 -20.47 1.49 -14.82
C LEU A 287 -21.20 2.78 -15.24
N GLY A 288 -21.88 2.78 -16.39
CA GLY A 288 -22.58 3.93 -16.93
C GLY A 288 -21.65 4.97 -17.53
N ASP A 289 -22.14 5.70 -18.52
CA ASP A 289 -21.43 6.83 -19.12
C ASP A 289 -21.47 8.04 -18.18
N ASP A 290 -20.38 8.80 -18.08
CA ASP A 290 -20.31 10.01 -17.25
C ASP A 290 -21.16 11.15 -17.79
N GLY A 291 -21.74 11.01 -18.99
CA GLY A 291 -22.41 12.10 -19.72
C GLY A 291 -21.47 13.25 -20.09
N ARG A 292 -20.24 13.25 -19.57
CA ARG A 292 -19.10 14.02 -20.05
C ARG A 292 -18.47 13.23 -21.17
N SER A 293 -19.01 13.44 -22.36
CA SER A 293 -18.16 13.40 -23.55
C SER A 293 -17.04 14.42 -23.33
N THR A 294 -15.91 13.98 -22.78
CA THR A 294 -14.63 14.63 -23.02
C THR A 294 -14.30 14.34 -24.48
N ALA A 295 -15.00 15.00 -25.38
CA ALA A 295 -14.59 15.16 -26.77
C ALA A 295 -13.33 16.02 -26.81
N HIS A 296 -12.26 15.57 -26.17
CA HIS A 296 -10.92 16.00 -26.41
C HIS A 296 -10.38 15.05 -27.47
N THR A 297 -10.70 15.34 -28.72
CA THR A 297 -10.00 14.72 -29.83
C THR A 297 -8.55 15.24 -29.78
N HIS A 298 -7.62 14.36 -29.41
CA HIS A 298 -6.19 14.59 -29.49
C HIS A 298 -5.71 14.61 -30.95
#